data_AF-A0A8H8IU52-F1
#
_entry.id   AF-A0A8H8IU52-F1
#
_cell.length_a   1.000
_cell.length_b   1.000
_cell.length_c   1.000
_cell.angle_alpha   90.00
_cell.angle_beta   90.00
_cell.angle_gamma   90.00
#
_symmetry.space_group_name_H-M   'P 1'
#
loop_
_entity.id
_entity.type
_entity.pdbx_description
1 polymer ?
#
loop_
_entity_poly.entity_id
_entity_poly.type
_entity_poly.pdbx_seq_one_letter_code
_entity_poly.pdbx_strand_id
1 'polypeptide(L)'
;MVSLTKREQHQVRQQLEHAEAQKRKAERRATHERRMHQQAEEAARARVERARRHQALKEEEARRRRAKEARRGYPSSTTSSSSHSSWTEYDFGARTSTLQAHTAAKYWEREGVARYETGWERMRQVIGANQATLTFSDIPWPTLHRINSLDQLSRESIEHFILSEFLARGKDTRVVLRNFILQWHPDKFLGRLV
;
A
#
# COMPACT_ATOMS: atom_id res chain seq x y z
N MET A 1 36.01 70.24 -5.26
CA MET A 1 35.78 68.82 -4.89
C MET A 1 34.64 68.80 -3.89
N VAL A 2 33.44 68.40 -4.30
CA VAL A 2 32.23 68.46 -3.45
C VAL A 2 32.20 67.23 -2.55
N SER A 3 32.46 67.42 -1.25
CA SER A 3 32.34 66.40 -0.23
C SER A 3 30.87 66.12 0.05
N LEU A 4 30.36 64.99 -0.44
CA LEU A 4 29.03 64.47 -0.14
C LEU A 4 28.82 64.42 1.39
N THR A 5 27.65 64.87 1.83
CA THR A 5 27.30 64.81 3.26
C THR A 5 27.21 63.34 3.70
N LYS A 6 27.57 63.04 4.96
CA LYS A 6 27.53 61.65 5.51
C LYS A 6 26.19 60.93 5.26
N ARG A 7 25.09 61.69 5.16
CA ARG A 7 23.74 61.19 4.90
C ARG A 7 23.56 60.70 3.45
N GLU A 8 24.11 61.42 2.47
CA GLU A 8 24.06 61.03 1.06
C GLU A 8 24.92 59.78 0.81
N GLN A 9 26.10 59.70 1.43
CA GLN A 9 26.95 58.50 1.35
C GLN A 9 26.25 57.26 1.89
N HIS A 10 25.50 57.39 2.99
CA HIS A 10 24.72 56.31 3.56
C HIS A 10 23.57 55.86 2.62
N GLN A 11 22.86 56.82 2.01
CA GLN A 11 21.78 56.51 1.05
C GLN A 11 22.31 55.79 -0.19
N VAL A 12 23.44 56.23 -0.75
CA VAL A 12 24.09 55.56 -1.89
C VAL A 12 24.49 54.13 -1.53
N ARG A 13 25.04 53.91 -0.34
CA ARG A 13 25.39 52.57 0.14
C ARG A 13 24.17 51.65 0.28
N GLN A 14 23.07 52.15 0.83
CA GLN A 14 21.81 51.40 0.94
C GLN A 14 21.23 51.04 -0.43
N GLN A 15 21.27 51.96 -1.40
CA GLN A 15 20.79 51.69 -2.76
C GLN A 15 21.63 50.62 -3.47
N LEU A 16 22.96 50.65 -3.31
CA LEU A 16 23.85 49.64 -3.87
C LEU A 16 23.60 48.25 -3.25
N GLU A 17 23.45 48.19 -1.92
CA GLU A 17 23.19 46.94 -1.22
C GLU A 17 21.83 46.33 -1.62
N HIS A 18 20.77 47.15 -1.73
CA HIS A 18 19.48 46.69 -2.20
C HIS A 18 19.54 46.20 -3.65
N ALA A 19 20.27 46.90 -4.53
CA ALA A 19 20.46 46.48 -5.92
C ALA A 19 21.24 45.15 -6.00
N GLU A 20 22.27 44.95 -5.18
CA GLU A 20 23.02 43.70 -5.10
C GLU A 20 22.15 42.55 -4.57
N ALA A 21 21.34 42.80 -3.54
CA ALA A 21 20.40 41.83 -3.02
C ALA A 21 19.37 41.38 -4.08
N GLN A 22 18.87 42.32 -4.90
CA GLN A 22 17.97 42.01 -6.01
C GLN A 22 18.67 41.16 -7.08
N LYS A 23 19.93 41.46 -7.42
CA LYS A 23 20.73 40.64 -8.34
C LYS A 23 20.90 39.21 -7.82
N ARG A 24 21.29 39.03 -6.55
CA ARG A 24 21.43 37.71 -5.93
C ARG A 24 20.10 36.93 -5.93
N LYS A 25 18.98 37.61 -5.68
CA LYS A 25 17.64 37.00 -5.72
C LYS A 25 17.23 36.60 -7.15
N ALA A 26 17.55 37.42 -8.15
CA ALA A 26 17.32 37.10 -9.56
C ALA A 26 18.17 35.91 -10.01
N GLU A 27 19.44 35.87 -9.62
CA GLU A 27 20.35 34.77 -9.94
C GLU A 27 19.88 33.45 -9.34
N ARG A 28 19.48 33.44 -8.05
CA ARG A 28 18.91 32.24 -7.42
C ARG A 28 17.68 31.72 -8.16
N ARG A 29 16.79 32.61 -8.59
CA ARG A 29 15.61 32.24 -9.39
C ARG A 29 16.01 31.66 -10.74
N ALA A 30 16.93 32.31 -11.46
CA ALA A 30 17.42 31.81 -12.75
C ALA A 30 18.11 30.44 -12.62
N THR A 31 18.90 30.21 -11.57
CA THR A 31 19.51 28.88 -11.32
C THR A 31 18.47 27.81 -11.01
N HIS A 32 17.44 28.17 -10.24
CA HIS A 32 16.36 27.26 -9.90
C HIS A 32 15.53 26.90 -11.15
N GLU A 33 15.20 27.88 -11.97
CA GLU A 33 14.49 27.68 -13.25
C GLU A 33 15.28 26.79 -14.20
N ARG A 34 16.60 26.99 -14.32
CA ARG A 34 17.46 26.12 -15.13
C ARG A 34 17.44 24.67 -14.64
N ARG A 35 17.51 24.46 -13.32
CA ARG A 35 17.45 23.11 -12.73
C ARG A 35 16.10 22.45 -12.99
N MET A 36 15.00 23.20 -12.85
CA MET A 36 13.66 22.70 -13.14
C MET A 36 13.49 22.35 -14.62
N HIS A 37 14.01 23.19 -15.52
CA HIS A 37 13.97 22.93 -16.97
C HIS A 37 14.76 21.67 -17.34
N GLN A 38 15.96 21.50 -16.79
CA GLN A 38 16.78 20.30 -17.01
C GLN A 38 16.06 19.03 -16.52
N GLN A 39 15.47 19.06 -15.33
CA GLN A 39 14.70 17.92 -14.82
C GLN A 39 13.48 17.61 -15.68
N ALA A 40 12.77 18.62 -16.18
CA ALA A 40 11.63 18.43 -17.07
C ALA A 40 12.05 17.80 -18.40
N GLU A 41 13.17 18.25 -18.97
CA GLU A 41 13.72 17.71 -20.21
C GLU A 41 14.19 16.26 -20.05
N GLU A 42 14.90 15.93 -18.97
CA GLU A 42 15.31 14.56 -18.67
C GLU A 42 14.10 13.64 -18.45
N ALA A 43 13.08 14.11 -17.73
CA ALA A 43 11.84 13.37 -17.53
C ALA A 43 11.10 13.13 -18.86
N ALA A 44 11.10 14.11 -19.78
CA ALA A 44 10.52 13.95 -21.11
C ALA A 44 11.29 12.91 -21.93
N ARG A 45 12.63 12.97 -21.95
CA ARG A 45 13.49 11.96 -22.62
C ARG A 45 13.24 10.55 -22.07
N ALA A 46 13.16 10.39 -20.76
CA ALA A 46 12.89 9.10 -20.12
C ALA A 46 11.50 8.56 -20.47
N ARG A 47 10.48 9.41 -20.60
CA ARG A 47 9.13 9.01 -21.03
C ARG A 47 9.13 8.49 -22.47
N VAL A 48 9.81 9.18 -23.38
CA VAL A 48 9.94 8.76 -24.78
C VAL A 48 10.68 7.41 -24.87
N GLU A 49 11.76 7.24 -24.11
CA GLU A 49 12.51 5.99 -24.10
C GLU A 49 11.67 4.81 -23.59
N ARG A 50 10.93 5.00 -22.48
CA ARG A 50 10.01 3.98 -21.95
C ARG A 50 8.92 3.62 -22.96
N ALA A 51 8.36 4.61 -23.65
CA ALA A 51 7.36 4.38 -24.68
C ALA A 51 7.94 3.56 -25.85
N ARG A 52 9.16 3.86 -26.29
CA ARG A 52 9.87 3.10 -27.33
C ARG A 52 10.12 1.65 -26.91
N ARG A 53 10.62 1.42 -25.69
CA ARG A 53 10.84 0.05 -25.16
C ARG A 53 9.54 -0.74 -25.11
N HIS A 54 8.46 -0.12 -24.66
CA HIS A 54 7.15 -0.75 -24.59
C HIS A 54 6.57 -1.07 -25.99
N GLN A 55 6.77 -0.19 -26.98
CA GLN A 55 6.40 -0.47 -28.36
C GLN A 55 7.20 -1.65 -28.93
N ALA A 56 8.52 -1.70 -28.70
CA ALA A 56 9.36 -2.82 -29.14
C ALA A 56 8.92 -4.16 -28.55
N LEU A 57 8.58 -4.21 -27.26
CA LEU A 57 8.04 -5.42 -26.62
C LEU A 57 6.71 -5.85 -27.23
N LYS A 58 5.81 -4.89 -27.52
CA LYS A 58 4.53 -5.17 -28.18
C LYS A 58 4.71 -5.70 -29.60
N GLU A 59 5.64 -5.14 -30.37
CA GLU A 59 5.96 -5.60 -31.71
C GLU A 59 6.59 -6.99 -31.70
N GLU A 60 7.51 -7.27 -30.77
CA GLU A 60 8.10 -8.59 -30.60
C GLU A 60 7.04 -9.64 -30.21
N GLU A 61 6.14 -9.30 -29.30
CA GLU A 61 5.05 -10.19 -28.91
C GLU A 61 4.09 -10.44 -30.08
N ALA A 62 3.75 -9.40 -30.86
CA ALA A 62 2.95 -9.54 -32.06
C ALA A 62 3.65 -10.43 -33.11
N ARG A 63 4.96 -10.28 -33.29
CA ARG A 63 5.78 -11.14 -34.16
C ARG A 63 5.75 -12.60 -33.69
N ARG A 64 5.90 -12.82 -32.38
CA ARG A 64 5.83 -14.16 -31.77
C ARG A 64 4.44 -14.78 -31.98
N ARG A 65 3.37 -13.99 -31.86
CA ARG A 65 1.99 -14.46 -32.10
C ARG A 65 1.78 -14.84 -33.57
N ARG A 66 2.20 -13.99 -34.51
CA ARG A 66 2.15 -14.28 -35.95
C ARG A 66 2.96 -15.53 -36.32
N ALA A 67 4.15 -15.71 -35.75
CA ALA A 67 4.95 -16.92 -35.98
C ALA A 67 4.26 -18.20 -35.46
N LYS A 68 3.62 -18.13 -34.29
CA LYS A 68 2.82 -19.24 -33.75
C LYS A 68 1.59 -19.54 -34.60
N GLU A 69 0.89 -18.51 -35.07
CA GLU A 69 -0.26 -18.64 -35.98
C GLU A 69 0.16 -19.25 -37.34
N ALA A 70 1.27 -18.80 -37.93
CA ALA A 70 1.82 -19.36 -39.16
C ALA A 70 2.18 -20.86 -39.00
N ARG A 71 2.72 -21.26 -37.84
CA ARG A 71 3.00 -22.67 -37.53
C ARG A 71 1.72 -23.51 -37.41
N ARG A 72 0.58 -22.90 -37.07
CA ARG A 72 -0.72 -23.58 -36.88
C ARG A 72 -1.53 -23.71 -38.18
N GLY A 73 -1.16 -22.98 -39.23
CA GLY A 73 -1.90 -22.89 -40.51
C GLY A 73 -1.60 -23.97 -41.55
N TYR A 74 -0.66 -24.89 -41.30
CA TYR A 74 -0.49 -26.07 -42.17
C TYR A 74 -1.48 -27.17 -41.75
N PRO A 75 -2.36 -27.67 -42.64
CA PRO A 75 -3.09 -28.90 -42.40
C PRO A 75 -2.09 -30.05 -42.49
N SER A 76 -1.44 -30.38 -41.38
CA SER A 76 -0.66 -31.60 -41.25
C SER A 76 -1.65 -32.76 -41.09
N SER A 77 -1.99 -33.38 -42.21
CA SER A 77 -2.58 -34.71 -42.28
C SER A 77 -1.53 -35.73 -41.85
N THR A 78 -1.32 -35.84 -40.54
CA THR A 78 -0.72 -37.03 -39.91
C THR A 78 -1.34 -37.25 -38.53
N THR A 79 -2.13 -38.31 -38.48
CA THR A 79 -2.40 -39.21 -37.36
C THR A 79 -1.52 -39.02 -36.13
N SER A 80 -2.18 -38.76 -35.00
CA SER A 80 -1.86 -39.21 -33.65
C SER A 80 -0.39 -39.29 -33.23
N SER A 81 0.05 -38.29 -32.46
CA SER A 81 0.71 -38.62 -31.19
C SER A 81 0.31 -37.62 -30.13
N SER A 82 -0.39 -38.16 -29.14
CA SER A 82 -0.59 -37.56 -27.83
C SER A 82 0.78 -37.15 -27.26
N SER A 83 1.03 -35.86 -27.30
CA SER A 83 1.89 -35.19 -26.32
C SER A 83 1.09 -34.03 -25.78
N HIS A 84 0.01 -34.41 -25.08
CA HIS A 84 -0.65 -33.53 -24.14
C HIS A 84 0.44 -33.00 -23.22
N SER A 85 0.70 -31.71 -23.33
CA SER A 85 1.72 -30.99 -22.60
C SER A 85 1.57 -31.28 -21.12
N SER A 86 2.41 -32.18 -20.60
CA SER A 86 2.59 -32.51 -19.18
C SER A 86 2.94 -31.27 -18.33
N TRP A 87 3.13 -30.11 -18.96
CA TRP A 87 3.38 -28.82 -18.31
C TRP A 87 2.13 -27.96 -18.07
N THR A 88 1.00 -28.21 -18.73
CA THR A 88 -0.21 -27.37 -18.56
C THR A 88 -1.16 -27.87 -17.47
N GLU A 89 -1.11 -29.15 -17.13
CA GLU A 89 -1.94 -29.73 -16.07
C GLU A 89 -1.44 -29.32 -14.67
N TYR A 90 -0.12 -29.19 -14.50
CA TYR A 90 0.49 -28.70 -13.26
C TYR A 90 0.26 -27.20 -13.02
N ASP A 91 0.34 -26.35 -14.06
CA ASP A 91 0.20 -24.89 -13.91
C ASP A 91 -1.28 -24.47 -13.74
N PHE A 92 -2.23 -25.17 -14.38
CA PHE A 92 -3.65 -24.88 -14.17
C PHE A 92 -4.12 -25.31 -12.78
N GLY A 93 -3.70 -26.48 -12.29
CA GLY A 93 -3.97 -26.94 -10.93
C GLY A 93 -3.33 -26.05 -9.85
N ALA A 94 -2.10 -25.58 -10.07
CA ALA A 94 -1.44 -24.67 -9.14
C ALA A 94 -2.13 -23.29 -9.08
N ARG A 95 -2.62 -22.77 -10.21
CA ARG A 95 -3.33 -21.49 -10.27
C ARG A 95 -4.75 -21.58 -9.71
N THR A 96 -5.48 -22.66 -9.98
CA THR A 96 -6.81 -22.85 -9.38
C THR A 96 -6.72 -23.15 -7.88
N SER A 97 -5.71 -23.90 -7.45
CA SER A 97 -5.43 -24.15 -6.02
C SER A 97 -5.08 -22.87 -5.25
N THR A 98 -4.20 -22.02 -5.80
CA THR A 98 -3.84 -20.74 -5.15
C THR A 98 -5.01 -19.76 -5.11
N LEU A 99 -5.84 -19.70 -6.16
CA LEU A 99 -7.06 -18.89 -6.17
C LEU A 99 -8.10 -19.40 -5.16
N GLN A 100 -8.30 -20.73 -5.05
CA GLN A 100 -9.20 -21.33 -4.05
C GLN A 100 -8.70 -21.13 -2.61
N ALA A 101 -7.40 -21.26 -2.37
CA ALA A 101 -6.81 -21.00 -1.06
C ALA A 101 -7.00 -19.52 -0.65
N HIS A 102 -6.84 -18.59 -1.59
CA HIS A 102 -7.03 -17.16 -1.34
C HIS A 102 -8.50 -16.80 -1.10
N THR A 103 -9.46 -17.41 -1.80
CA THR A 103 -10.90 -17.19 -1.53
C THR A 103 -11.32 -17.79 -0.19
N ALA A 104 -10.79 -18.96 0.17
CA ALA A 104 -11.01 -19.57 1.48
C ALA A 104 -10.43 -18.72 2.62
N ALA A 105 -9.20 -18.20 2.47
CA ALA A 105 -8.59 -17.32 3.46
C ALA A 105 -9.44 -16.06 3.71
N LYS A 106 -9.91 -15.40 2.63
CA LYS A 106 -10.80 -14.25 2.74
C LYS A 106 -12.14 -14.57 3.42
N TYR A 107 -12.67 -15.77 3.21
CA TYR A 107 -13.87 -16.22 3.91
C TYR A 107 -13.64 -16.34 5.41
N TRP A 108 -12.54 -16.98 5.83
CA TRP A 108 -12.20 -17.12 7.25
C TRP A 108 -11.91 -15.80 7.94
N GLU A 109 -11.28 -14.85 7.25
CA GLU A 109 -11.10 -13.48 7.72
C GLU A 109 -12.42 -12.77 7.98
N ARG A 110 -13.32 -12.79 6.98
CA ARG A 110 -14.63 -12.18 7.11
C ARG A 110 -15.45 -12.79 8.24
N GLU A 111 -15.45 -14.11 8.33
CA GLU A 111 -16.19 -14.86 9.36
C GLU A 111 -15.62 -14.61 10.76
N GLY A 112 -14.29 -14.61 10.89
CA GLY A 112 -13.60 -14.31 12.14
C GLY A 112 -13.91 -12.89 12.65
N VAL A 113 -13.91 -11.90 11.75
CA VAL A 113 -14.26 -10.51 12.09
C VAL A 113 -15.74 -10.39 12.49
N ALA A 114 -16.65 -11.03 11.76
CA ALA A 114 -18.07 -11.03 12.12
C ALA A 114 -18.33 -11.68 13.49
N ARG A 115 -17.62 -12.78 13.80
CA ARG A 115 -17.67 -13.42 15.12
C ARG A 115 -17.14 -12.50 16.22
N TYR A 116 -16.06 -11.78 15.96
CA TYR A 116 -15.50 -10.83 16.92
C TYR A 116 -16.51 -9.71 17.24
N GLU A 117 -17.08 -9.08 16.21
CA GLU A 117 -18.07 -8.01 16.40
C GLU A 117 -19.34 -8.49 17.13
N THR A 118 -19.89 -9.64 16.73
CA THR A 118 -21.07 -10.24 17.38
C THR A 118 -20.76 -10.71 18.80
N GLY A 119 -19.54 -11.19 19.07
CA GLY A 119 -19.11 -11.59 20.40
C GLY A 119 -19.01 -10.40 21.37
N TRP A 120 -18.54 -9.23 20.91
CA TRP A 120 -18.57 -7.99 21.69
C TRP A 120 -20.00 -7.54 22.01
N GLU A 121 -20.91 -7.65 21.05
CA GLU A 121 -22.33 -7.33 21.27
C GLU A 121 -22.95 -8.27 22.29
N ARG A 122 -22.72 -9.57 22.15
CA ARG A 122 -23.19 -10.58 23.12
C ARG A 122 -22.63 -10.32 24.51
N MET A 123 -21.34 -10.03 24.64
CA MET A 123 -20.72 -9.76 25.94
C MET A 123 -21.30 -8.50 26.59
N ARG A 124 -21.57 -7.43 25.82
CA ARG A 124 -22.26 -6.23 26.32
C ARG A 124 -23.67 -6.55 26.83
N GLN A 125 -24.40 -7.44 26.15
CA GLN A 125 -25.73 -7.87 26.58
C GLN A 125 -25.67 -8.72 27.87
N VAL A 126 -24.72 -9.64 28.00
CA VAL A 126 -24.53 -10.46 29.21
C VAL A 126 -24.18 -9.60 30.42
N ILE A 127 -23.28 -8.63 30.24
CA ILE A 127 -22.92 -7.64 31.28
C ILE A 127 -24.15 -6.80 31.66
N GLY A 128 -24.90 -6.30 30.66
CA GLY A 128 -26.12 -5.51 30.91
C GLY A 128 -27.25 -6.29 31.58
N ALA A 129 -27.30 -7.61 31.37
CA ALA A 129 -28.28 -8.52 31.99
C ALA A 129 -27.86 -9.02 33.39
N ASN A 130 -26.73 -8.55 33.95
CA ASN A 130 -26.19 -9.00 35.24
C ASN A 130 -26.03 -10.54 35.35
N GLN A 131 -25.78 -11.22 34.22
CA GLN A 131 -25.50 -12.64 34.22
C GLN A 131 -24.05 -12.88 34.67
N ALA A 132 -23.88 -13.59 35.78
CA ALA A 132 -22.67 -13.55 36.60
C ALA A 132 -21.49 -14.42 36.11
N THR A 133 -21.64 -15.18 35.03
CA THR A 133 -20.61 -16.15 34.62
C THR A 133 -20.27 -16.01 33.14
N LEU A 134 -19.18 -15.30 32.86
CA LEU A 134 -18.50 -15.34 31.57
C LEU A 134 -17.47 -16.46 31.56
N THR A 135 -17.48 -17.29 30.53
CA THR A 135 -16.45 -18.29 30.30
C THR A 135 -15.38 -17.75 29.35
N PHE A 136 -14.22 -18.40 29.32
CA PHE A 136 -13.13 -18.04 28.40
C PHE A 136 -13.60 -18.01 26.93
N SER A 137 -14.53 -18.89 26.55
CA SER A 137 -15.07 -18.99 25.20
C SER A 137 -16.10 -17.90 24.85
N ASP A 138 -16.56 -17.12 25.83
CA ASP A 138 -17.48 -15.98 25.62
C ASP A 138 -16.72 -14.68 25.32
N ILE A 139 -15.44 -14.63 25.67
CA ILE A 139 -14.59 -13.48 25.36
C ILE A 139 -14.32 -13.46 23.85
N PRO A 140 -14.62 -12.35 23.15
CA PRO A 140 -14.38 -12.21 21.71
C PRO A 140 -12.88 -12.01 21.45
N TRP A 141 -12.12 -13.09 21.49
CA TRP A 141 -10.68 -13.05 21.23
C TRP A 141 -10.39 -12.56 19.80
N PRO A 142 -9.35 -11.74 19.61
CA PRO A 142 -8.96 -11.15 18.34
C PRO A 142 -8.24 -12.19 17.47
N THR A 143 -8.91 -13.27 17.12
CA THR A 143 -8.37 -14.40 16.38
C THR A 143 -9.32 -14.79 15.25
N LEU A 144 -8.79 -15.32 14.15
CA LEU A 144 -9.61 -15.80 13.03
C LEU A 144 -10.43 -17.04 13.40
N HIS A 145 -9.88 -17.90 14.25
CA HIS A 145 -10.53 -19.11 14.73
C HIS A 145 -10.98 -18.97 16.17
N ARG A 146 -11.99 -19.74 16.55
CA ARG A 146 -12.45 -19.82 17.94
C ARG A 146 -11.38 -20.51 18.76
N ILE A 147 -11.03 -19.90 19.88
CA ILE A 147 -10.07 -20.47 20.82
C ILE A 147 -10.78 -20.95 22.08
N ASN A 148 -10.27 -22.05 22.61
CA ASN A 148 -10.81 -22.67 23.83
C ASN A 148 -9.80 -22.68 24.98
N SER A 149 -8.54 -22.31 24.72
CA SER A 149 -7.49 -22.22 25.73
C SER A 149 -6.53 -21.06 25.44
N LEU A 150 -5.76 -20.68 26.46
CA LEU A 150 -4.74 -19.63 26.36
C LEU A 150 -3.58 -20.02 25.43
N ASP A 151 -3.24 -21.31 25.33
CA ASP A 151 -2.13 -21.80 24.49
C ASP A 151 -2.36 -21.56 22.99
N GLN A 152 -3.62 -21.31 22.60
CA GLN A 152 -4.01 -21.01 21.22
C GLN A 152 -3.90 -19.52 20.89
N LEU A 153 -3.61 -18.66 21.89
CA LEU A 153 -3.29 -17.25 21.69
C LEU A 153 -1.81 -17.12 21.35
N SER A 154 -1.54 -16.90 20.07
CA SER A 154 -0.21 -16.57 19.57
C SER A 154 -0.16 -15.09 19.21
N ARG A 155 1.03 -14.49 19.26
CA ARG A 155 1.20 -13.09 18.80
C ARG A 155 0.80 -12.97 17.33
N GLU A 156 1.19 -13.98 16.55
CA GLU A 156 1.01 -14.05 15.11
C GLU A 156 -0.47 -14.12 14.73
N SER A 157 -1.27 -14.91 15.45
CA SER A 157 -2.72 -15.03 15.20
C SER A 157 -3.47 -13.74 15.51
N ILE A 158 -3.05 -13.00 16.54
CA ILE A 158 -3.63 -11.71 16.91
C ILE A 158 -3.21 -10.63 15.92
N GLU A 159 -1.94 -10.58 15.53
CA GLU A 159 -1.42 -9.63 14.54
C GLU A 159 -2.14 -9.80 13.20
N HIS A 160 -2.26 -11.04 12.72
CA HIS A 160 -2.97 -11.36 11.49
C HIS A 160 -4.45 -10.93 11.53
N PHE A 161 -5.10 -11.07 12.70
CA PHE A 161 -6.48 -10.63 12.87
C PHE A 161 -6.61 -9.10 12.83
N ILE A 162 -5.78 -8.38 13.59
CA ILE A 162 -5.83 -6.91 13.70
C ILE A 162 -5.52 -6.25 12.34
N LEU A 163 -4.58 -6.83 11.59
CA LEU A 163 -4.17 -6.32 10.28
C LEU A 163 -5.05 -6.79 9.13
N SER A 164 -6.10 -7.58 9.41
CA SER A 164 -6.99 -8.09 8.37
C SER A 164 -7.69 -6.94 7.62
N GLU A 165 -7.82 -7.09 6.30
CA GLU A 165 -8.44 -6.07 5.43
C GLU A 165 -9.89 -5.76 5.85
N PHE A 166 -10.59 -6.75 6.43
CA PHE A 166 -11.97 -6.64 6.88
C PHE A 166 -12.15 -5.80 8.15
N LEU A 167 -11.17 -5.80 9.05
CA LEU A 167 -11.16 -4.93 10.23
C LEU A 167 -10.63 -3.54 9.86
N ALA A 168 -9.64 -3.49 8.97
CA ALA A 168 -9.02 -2.24 8.55
C ALA A 168 -9.92 -1.40 7.63
N ARG A 169 -10.77 -1.97 6.76
CA ARG A 169 -11.71 -1.25 5.87
C ARG A 169 -11.17 0.08 5.28
N GLY A 170 -9.89 0.12 4.90
CA GLY A 170 -9.24 1.32 4.34
C GLY A 170 -8.80 2.39 5.35
N LYS A 171 -8.85 2.11 6.65
CA LYS A 171 -8.25 2.93 7.72
C LYS A 171 -6.74 2.67 7.78
N ASP A 172 -5.99 3.70 8.15
CA ASP A 172 -4.56 3.57 8.44
C ASP A 172 -4.36 2.54 9.57
N THR A 173 -3.41 1.62 9.37
CA THR A 173 -3.00 0.59 10.33
C THR A 173 -2.75 1.18 11.72
N ARG A 174 -2.19 2.39 11.79
CA ARG A 174 -1.97 3.10 13.06
C ARG A 174 -3.26 3.39 13.83
N VAL A 175 -4.32 3.76 13.11
CA VAL A 175 -5.64 4.05 13.70
C VAL A 175 -6.30 2.76 14.18
N VAL A 176 -6.20 1.68 13.40
CA VAL A 176 -6.73 0.37 13.77
C VAL A 176 -6.05 -0.13 15.06
N LEU A 177 -4.73 -0.10 15.12
CA LEU A 177 -3.96 -0.49 16.31
C LEU A 177 -4.31 0.37 17.52
N ARG A 178 -4.41 1.69 17.37
CA ARG A 178 -4.79 2.58 18.47
C ARG A 178 -6.16 2.23 19.04
N ASN A 179 -7.16 2.03 18.18
CA ASN A 179 -8.51 1.66 18.60
C ASN A 179 -8.53 0.29 19.28
N PHE A 180 -7.72 -0.65 18.77
CA PHE A 180 -7.57 -1.97 19.35
C PHE A 180 -6.98 -1.90 20.77
N ILE A 181 -5.91 -1.13 20.97
CA ILE A 181 -5.29 -0.95 22.29
C ILE A 181 -6.26 -0.22 23.23
N LEU A 182 -7.03 0.77 22.75
CA LEU A 182 -8.05 1.44 23.56
C LEU A 182 -9.15 0.47 24.04
N GLN A 183 -9.54 -0.49 23.19
CA GLN A 183 -10.56 -1.49 23.52
C GLN A 183 -10.08 -2.47 24.59
N TRP A 184 -8.86 -2.97 24.49
CA TRP A 184 -8.33 -4.01 25.38
C TRP A 184 -7.54 -3.47 26.58
N HIS A 185 -6.97 -2.27 26.45
CA HIS A 185 -6.11 -1.64 27.43
C HIS A 185 -6.46 -0.15 27.61
N PRO A 186 -7.68 0.18 28.06
CA PRO A 186 -8.10 1.58 28.24
C PRO A 186 -7.17 2.33 29.21
N ASP A 187 -6.63 1.65 30.21
CA ASP A 187 -5.69 2.18 31.20
C ASP A 187 -4.43 2.82 30.59
N LYS A 188 -3.92 2.28 29.48
CA LYS A 188 -2.72 2.80 28.81
C LYS A 188 -2.88 4.23 28.28
N PHE A 189 -4.11 4.72 28.18
CA PHE A 189 -4.42 6.06 27.68
C PHE A 189 -5.02 7.00 28.73
N LEU A 190 -5.35 6.52 29.93
CA LEU A 190 -5.93 7.33 31.01
C LEU A 190 -4.91 8.23 31.74
N GLY A 191 -3.61 8.11 31.43
CA GLY A 191 -2.53 8.93 31.99
C GLY A 191 -2.35 10.34 31.40
N ARG A 192 -3.33 10.87 30.66
CA ARG A 192 -3.33 12.27 30.17
C ARG A 192 -4.67 12.96 30.43
N LEU A 193 -5.05 13.03 31.69
CA LEU A 193 -5.90 14.13 32.17
C LEU A 193 -4.94 15.20 32.69
N VAL A 194 -4.74 16.24 31.88
CA VAL A 194 -4.23 17.56 32.30
C VAL A 194 -5.45 18.43 32.51
#